data_AF-A0A962NHN0-F1
#
_entry.id   AF-A0A962NHN0-F1
#
_cell.length_a   1.000
_cell.length_b   1.000
_cell.length_c   1.000
_cell.angle_alpha   90.00
_cell.angle_beta   90.00
_cell.angle_gamma   90.00
#
_symmetry.space_group_name_H-M   'P 1'
#
loop_
_entity.id
_entity.type
_entity.pdbx_description
1 polymer ?
#
loop_
_entity_poly.entity_id
_entity_poly.type
_entity_poly.pdbx_seq_one_letter_code
_entity_poly.pdbx_strand_id
1 'polypeptide(L)'
;QGRPVLDRPLLAWAFHDAIFKIQTAIDSFLRNFPIKTVGIALRLLVFPLGRREQIPSDRLGHRVATLLMYPNEARERLGQYVYLSPTEHNPVGHMERLLGKVIEAEPVERKLHKAIKTGELKVLDPARLLDEAREQGVISSDEHALLTEVRAGTLEVISVDDFEHEDLVAGRARQADPTDQGSEYRSAA
;
A
#
# COMPACT_ATOMS: atom_id res chain seq x y z
N GLN A 1 -24.20 -0.43 -17.72
CA GLN A 1 -22.75 -0.54 -17.44
C GLN A 1 -22.08 0.79 -17.76
N GLY A 2 -21.10 1.23 -16.97
CA GLY A 2 -20.30 2.45 -17.25
C GLY A 2 -20.25 3.52 -16.14
N ARG A 3 -21.20 3.54 -15.19
CA ARG A 3 -21.20 4.46 -14.03
C ARG A 3 -21.49 3.74 -12.70
N PRO A 4 -20.68 2.74 -12.32
CA PRO A 4 -20.86 2.05 -11.04
C PRO A 4 -20.74 3.02 -9.87
N VAL A 5 -21.62 2.88 -8.88
CA VAL A 5 -21.69 3.80 -7.73
C VAL A 5 -20.45 3.69 -6.84
N LEU A 6 -19.88 2.49 -6.73
CA LEU A 6 -18.68 2.21 -5.95
C LEU A 6 -17.44 2.95 -6.48
N ASP A 7 -17.39 3.33 -7.77
CA ASP A 7 -16.21 4.00 -8.34
C ASP A 7 -16.25 5.52 -8.10
N ARG A 8 -17.36 6.07 -7.59
CA ARG A 8 -17.50 7.52 -7.37
C ARG A 8 -16.42 8.13 -6.47
N PRO A 9 -16.01 7.51 -5.34
CA PRO A 9 -14.93 8.04 -4.51
C PRO A 9 -13.60 8.08 -5.27
N LEU A 10 -13.29 7.03 -6.05
CA LEU A 10 -12.08 6.95 -6.87
C LEU A 10 -12.06 8.07 -7.91
N LEU A 11 -13.16 8.23 -8.65
CA LEU A 11 -13.30 9.28 -9.66
C LEU A 11 -13.19 10.68 -9.05
N ALA A 12 -13.89 10.94 -7.95
CA ALA A 12 -13.85 12.24 -7.28
C ALA A 12 -12.43 12.57 -6.82
N TRP A 13 -11.74 11.60 -6.22
CA TRP A 13 -10.37 11.78 -5.77
C TRP A 13 -9.43 12.09 -6.95
N ALA A 14 -9.51 11.29 -8.02
CA ALA A 14 -8.68 11.46 -9.22
C ALA A 14 -8.93 12.81 -9.91
N PHE A 15 -10.18 13.28 -9.94
CA PHE A 15 -10.53 14.57 -10.53
C PHE A 15 -9.92 15.74 -9.76
N HIS A 16 -10.06 15.76 -8.42
CA HIS A 16 -9.46 16.79 -7.57
C HIS A 16 -7.93 16.78 -7.68
N ASP A 17 -7.30 15.60 -7.65
CA ASP A 17 -5.84 15.46 -7.80
C ASP A 17 -5.36 15.97 -9.18
N ALA A 18 -6.04 15.58 -10.25
CA ALA A 18 -5.70 16.00 -11.61
C ALA A 18 -5.81 17.53 -11.79
N ILE A 19 -6.90 18.15 -11.33
CA ILE A 19 -7.06 19.61 -11.44
C ILE A 19 -6.01 20.33 -10.58
N PHE A 20 -5.75 19.84 -9.37
CA PHE A 20 -4.73 20.43 -8.50
C PHE A 20 -3.34 20.38 -9.15
N LYS A 21 -2.97 19.24 -9.75
CA LYS A 21 -1.72 19.07 -10.50
C LYS A 21 -1.65 19.99 -11.71
N ILE A 22 -2.73 20.10 -12.50
CA ILE A 22 -2.81 21.01 -13.64
C ILE A 22 -2.61 22.46 -13.19
N GLN A 23 -3.33 22.91 -12.16
CA GLN A 23 -3.20 24.28 -11.63
C GLN A 23 -1.77 24.54 -11.13
N THR A 24 -1.17 23.58 -10.44
CA THR A 24 0.19 23.69 -9.92
C THR A 24 1.23 23.74 -11.04
N ALA A 25 1.09 22.91 -12.07
CA ALA A 25 1.97 22.88 -13.23
C ALA A 25 1.92 24.20 -14.01
N ILE A 26 0.71 24.73 -14.28
CA ILE A 26 0.53 26.01 -14.97
C ILE A 26 1.10 27.15 -14.14
N ASP A 27 0.81 27.21 -12.82
CA ASP A 27 1.36 28.25 -11.95
C ASP A 27 2.90 28.20 -11.89
N SER A 28 3.47 27.00 -11.79
CA SER A 28 4.92 26.80 -11.81
C SER A 28 5.55 27.22 -13.14
N PHE A 29 4.94 26.86 -14.26
CA PHE A 29 5.38 27.28 -15.60
C PHE A 29 5.37 28.81 -15.74
N LEU A 30 4.28 29.47 -15.35
CA LEU A 30 4.15 30.93 -15.46
C LEU A 30 5.12 31.70 -14.55
N ARG A 31 5.46 31.14 -13.38
CA ARG A 31 6.47 31.74 -12.48
C ARG A 31 7.89 31.65 -13.04
N ASN A 32 8.18 30.59 -13.77
CA ASN A 32 9.48 30.34 -14.39
C ASN A 32 9.55 30.86 -15.84
N PHE A 33 8.58 31.67 -16.27
CA PHE A 33 8.52 32.16 -17.65
C PHE A 33 9.73 33.04 -17.98
N PRO A 34 10.37 32.91 -19.17
CA PRO A 34 11.58 33.64 -19.52
C PRO A 34 11.43 35.17 -19.42
N ILE A 35 10.26 35.68 -19.77
CA ILE A 35 9.92 37.11 -19.68
C ILE A 35 8.96 37.31 -18.51
N LYS A 36 9.47 37.82 -17.38
CA LYS A 36 8.71 37.94 -16.13
C LYS A 36 7.39 38.72 -16.27
N THR A 37 7.38 39.79 -17.06
CA THR A 37 6.18 40.62 -17.27
C THR A 37 5.08 39.87 -18.01
N VAL A 38 5.44 39.10 -19.03
CA VAL A 38 4.51 38.23 -19.77
C VAL A 38 4.00 37.12 -18.87
N GLY A 39 4.86 36.50 -18.06
CA GLY A 39 4.46 35.50 -17.06
C GLY A 39 3.44 36.04 -16.06
N ILE A 40 3.64 37.25 -15.54
CA ILE A 40 2.68 37.92 -14.63
C ILE A 40 1.35 38.22 -15.34
N ALA A 41 1.39 38.76 -16.56
CA ALA A 41 0.18 39.09 -17.31
C ALA A 41 -0.65 37.83 -17.63
N LEU A 42 -0.01 36.76 -18.10
CA LEU A 42 -0.66 35.47 -18.35
C LEU A 42 -1.21 34.86 -17.07
N ARG A 43 -0.52 35.01 -15.94
CA ARG A 43 -0.99 34.53 -14.65
C ARG A 43 -2.25 35.24 -14.19
N LEU A 44 -2.33 36.55 -14.36
CA LEU A 44 -3.56 37.32 -14.07
C LEU A 44 -4.71 36.94 -15.01
N LEU A 45 -4.41 36.57 -16.26
CA LEU A 45 -5.40 36.11 -17.23
C LEU A 45 -5.96 34.72 -16.88
N VAL A 46 -5.09 33.77 -16.53
CA VAL A 46 -5.47 32.36 -16.27
C VAL A 46 -6.00 32.16 -14.85
N PHE A 47 -5.46 32.89 -13.87
CA PHE A 47 -5.84 32.83 -12.46
C PHE A 47 -6.27 34.19 -11.92
N PRO A 48 -7.35 34.79 -12.47
CA PRO A 48 -7.77 36.15 -12.10
C PRO A 48 -8.14 36.29 -10.62
N LEU A 49 -8.63 35.21 -10.01
CA LEU A 49 -8.99 35.13 -8.59
C LEU A 49 -8.03 34.22 -7.80
N GLY A 50 -6.86 33.91 -8.37
CA GLY A 50 -5.89 32.97 -7.81
C GLY A 50 -6.25 31.50 -8.06
N ARG A 51 -5.49 30.60 -7.43
CA ARG A 51 -5.71 29.14 -7.48
C ARG A 51 -6.85 28.76 -6.54
N ARG A 52 -7.84 28.04 -7.04
CA ARG A 52 -9.03 27.64 -6.29
C ARG A 52 -9.02 26.19 -5.86
N GLU A 53 -8.33 25.33 -6.61
CA GLU A 53 -8.33 23.90 -6.33
C GLU A 53 -7.41 23.61 -5.15
N GLN A 54 -7.87 22.73 -4.26
CA GLN A 54 -7.11 22.23 -3.13
C GLN A 54 -6.79 20.76 -3.37
N ILE A 55 -5.78 20.26 -2.65
CA ILE A 55 -5.46 18.83 -2.62
C ILE A 55 -6.73 18.05 -2.21
N PRO A 56 -6.97 16.84 -2.76
CA PRO A 56 -8.08 16.00 -2.34
C PRO A 56 -8.19 15.91 -0.81
N SER A 57 -9.40 16.12 -0.28
CA SER A 57 -9.60 16.12 1.18
C SER A 57 -9.23 14.77 1.80
N ASP A 58 -8.70 14.79 3.03
CA ASP A 58 -8.37 13.58 3.80
C ASP A 58 -9.57 12.64 3.94
N ARG A 59 -10.77 13.18 4.22
CA ARG A 59 -12.02 12.39 4.27
C ARG A 59 -12.30 11.62 2.98
N LEU A 60 -11.99 12.21 1.82
CA LEU A 60 -12.15 11.54 0.53
C LEU A 60 -11.06 10.49 0.33
N GLY A 61 -9.82 10.80 0.71
CA GLY A 61 -8.71 9.84 0.73
C GLY A 61 -9.02 8.62 1.60
N HIS A 62 -9.51 8.82 2.82
CA HIS A 62 -9.94 7.75 3.72
C HIS A 62 -11.01 6.86 3.09
N ARG A 63 -12.03 7.44 2.41
CA ARG A 63 -13.05 6.64 1.71
C ARG A 63 -12.46 5.78 0.59
N VAL A 64 -11.51 6.31 -0.17
CA VAL A 64 -10.81 5.57 -1.23
C VAL A 64 -9.96 4.45 -0.62
N ALA A 65 -9.18 4.75 0.43
CA ALA A 65 -8.36 3.77 1.11
C ALA A 65 -9.21 2.61 1.68
N THR A 66 -10.26 2.94 2.44
CA THR A 66 -11.19 1.94 2.98
C THR A 66 -11.82 1.10 1.88
N LEU A 67 -12.19 1.70 0.74
CA LEU A 67 -12.70 0.95 -0.41
C LEU A 67 -11.66 -0.03 -0.96
N LEU A 68 -10.37 0.30 -0.98
CA LEU A 68 -9.33 -0.59 -1.51
C LEU A 68 -8.87 -1.67 -0.51
N MET A 69 -9.12 -1.47 0.79
CA MET A 69 -8.74 -2.40 1.86
C MET A 69 -9.67 -3.61 2.02
N TYR A 70 -10.82 -3.64 1.35
CA TYR A 70 -11.77 -4.76 1.40
C TYR A 70 -12.07 -5.32 0.00
N PRO A 71 -12.29 -6.63 -0.16
CA PRO A 71 -12.77 -7.23 -1.42
C PRO A 71 -14.11 -6.61 -1.82
N ASN A 72 -14.17 -6.06 -3.04
CA ASN A 72 -15.40 -5.52 -3.64
C ASN A 72 -15.24 -5.37 -5.15
N GLU A 73 -16.36 -5.14 -5.83
CA GLU A 73 -16.40 -5.04 -7.29
C GLU A 73 -15.55 -3.89 -7.86
N ALA A 74 -15.39 -2.77 -7.14
CA ALA A 74 -14.56 -1.65 -7.61
C ALA A 74 -13.08 -2.02 -7.61
N ARG A 75 -12.64 -2.73 -6.56
CA ARG A 75 -11.29 -3.29 -6.47
C ARG A 75 -11.05 -4.37 -7.52
N GLU A 76 -12.00 -5.27 -7.74
CA GLU A 76 -11.94 -6.29 -8.79
C GLU A 76 -11.82 -5.66 -10.19
N ARG A 77 -12.62 -4.63 -10.50
CA ARG A 77 -12.51 -3.88 -11.75
C ARG A 77 -11.15 -3.20 -11.91
N LEU A 78 -10.60 -2.64 -10.82
CA LEU A 78 -9.29 -2.01 -10.84
C LEU A 78 -8.18 -3.04 -11.06
N GLY A 79 -8.33 -4.23 -10.47
CA GLY A 79 -7.38 -5.34 -10.56
C GLY A 79 -7.54 -6.24 -11.79
N GLN A 80 -8.57 -6.05 -12.62
CA GLN A 80 -8.92 -6.99 -13.70
C GLN A 80 -7.80 -7.25 -14.73
N TYR A 81 -6.88 -6.30 -14.88
CA TYR A 81 -5.74 -6.39 -15.80
C TYR A 81 -4.41 -6.61 -15.08
N VAL A 82 -4.46 -6.88 -13.77
CA VAL A 82 -3.29 -7.16 -12.94
C VAL A 82 -3.13 -8.67 -12.81
N TYR A 83 -1.90 -9.16 -12.90
CA TYR A 83 -1.60 -10.56 -12.66
C TYR A 83 -1.63 -10.86 -11.15
N LEU A 84 -2.76 -11.38 -10.67
CA LEU A 84 -3.01 -11.65 -9.24
C LEU A 84 -2.87 -13.13 -8.86
N SER A 85 -2.40 -13.99 -9.77
CA SER A 85 -2.19 -15.40 -9.45
C SER A 85 -1.07 -15.54 -8.41
N PRO A 86 -1.32 -16.24 -7.29
CA PRO A 86 -0.35 -16.37 -6.23
C PRO A 86 0.72 -17.41 -6.55
N THR A 87 1.75 -16.99 -7.28
CA THR A 87 2.95 -17.77 -7.58
C THR A 87 4.10 -17.34 -6.68
N GLU A 88 5.10 -18.21 -6.49
CA GLU A 88 6.30 -17.96 -5.64
C GLU A 88 6.94 -16.58 -5.84
N HIS A 89 7.01 -16.09 -7.08
CA HIS A 89 7.63 -14.79 -7.41
C HIS A 89 6.61 -13.65 -7.62
N ASN A 90 5.37 -13.80 -7.14
CA ASN A 90 4.33 -12.79 -7.26
C ASN A 90 3.82 -12.36 -5.87
N PRO A 91 4.50 -11.42 -5.19
CA PRO A 91 4.09 -10.94 -3.87
C PRO A 91 2.71 -10.28 -3.89
N VAL A 92 2.31 -9.66 -5.01
CA VAL A 92 0.98 -9.05 -5.17
C VAL A 92 -0.12 -10.12 -5.16
N GLY A 93 0.11 -11.26 -5.81
CA GLY A 93 -0.80 -12.40 -5.75
C GLY A 93 -0.88 -13.04 -4.35
N HIS A 94 0.25 -13.11 -3.63
CA HIS A 94 0.27 -13.56 -2.24
C HIS A 94 -0.53 -12.62 -1.33
N MET A 95 -0.35 -11.31 -1.47
CA MET A 95 -1.12 -10.28 -0.77
C MET A 95 -2.62 -10.40 -1.07
N GLU A 96 -3.00 -10.60 -2.33
CA GLU A 96 -4.40 -10.79 -2.73
C GLU A 96 -5.05 -11.99 -2.04
N ARG A 97 -4.36 -13.13 -2.06
CA ARG A 97 -4.80 -14.36 -1.40
C ARG A 97 -4.94 -14.19 0.11
N LEU A 98 -4.02 -13.45 0.72
CA LEU A 98 -3.98 -13.24 2.17
C LEU A 98 -5.06 -12.27 2.68
N LEU A 99 -5.50 -11.32 1.84
CA LEU A 99 -6.44 -10.26 2.21
C LEU A 99 -7.70 -10.77 2.93
N GLY A 100 -8.29 -11.87 2.43
CA GLY A 100 -9.48 -12.46 3.05
C GLY A 100 -9.24 -12.90 4.50
N LYS A 101 -8.09 -13.56 4.76
CA LYS A 101 -7.72 -14.03 6.10
C LYS A 101 -7.38 -12.88 7.04
N VAL A 102 -6.75 -11.82 6.53
CA VAL A 102 -6.47 -10.59 7.31
C VAL A 102 -7.77 -9.95 7.79
N ILE A 103 -8.79 -9.88 6.93
CA ILE A 103 -10.11 -9.34 7.30
C ILE A 103 -10.80 -10.24 8.33
N GLU A 104 -10.71 -11.56 8.17
CA GLU A 104 -11.23 -12.53 9.14
C GLU A 104 -10.54 -12.42 10.50
N ALA A 105 -9.24 -12.11 10.52
CA ALA A 105 -8.45 -11.92 11.73
C ALA A 105 -8.71 -10.58 12.44
N GLU A 106 -9.28 -9.57 11.77
CA GLU A 106 -9.48 -8.21 12.31
C GLU A 106 -10.26 -8.17 13.65
N PRO A 107 -11.36 -8.93 13.84
CA PRO A 107 -12.05 -9.01 15.13
C PRO A 107 -11.19 -9.63 16.24
N VAL A 108 -10.39 -10.64 15.90
CA VAL A 108 -9.50 -11.35 16.85
C VAL A 108 -8.35 -10.45 17.27
N GLU A 109 -7.74 -9.73 16.33
CA GLU A 109 -6.72 -8.72 16.63
C GLU A 109 -7.26 -7.60 17.53
N ARG A 110 -8.50 -7.15 17.29
CA ARG A 110 -9.15 -6.15 18.15
C ARG A 110 -9.38 -6.68 19.56
N LYS A 111 -9.79 -7.95 19.70
CA LYS A 111 -9.96 -8.63 20.98
C LYS A 111 -8.63 -8.71 21.73
N LEU A 112 -7.56 -9.12 21.05
CA LEU A 112 -6.20 -9.19 21.60
C LEU A 112 -5.70 -7.81 22.06
N HIS A 113 -5.81 -6.79 21.21
CA HIS A 113 -5.43 -5.42 21.55
C HIS A 113 -6.22 -4.88 22.76
N LYS A 114 -7.51 -5.20 22.85
CA LYS A 114 -8.33 -4.82 23.99
C LYS A 114 -7.83 -5.46 25.29
N ALA A 115 -7.54 -6.77 25.27
CA ALA A 115 -7.02 -7.50 26.44
C ALA A 115 -5.67 -6.96 26.93
N ILE A 116 -4.79 -6.57 26.00
CA ILE A 116 -3.51 -5.91 26.33
C ILE A 116 -3.78 -4.55 26.98
N LYS A 117 -4.66 -3.74 26.39
CA LYS A 117 -4.98 -2.40 26.89
C LYS A 117 -5.64 -2.41 28.27
N THR A 118 -6.47 -3.41 28.57
CA THR A 118 -7.11 -3.58 29.88
C THR A 118 -6.19 -4.21 30.92
N GLY A 119 -5.01 -4.67 30.53
CA GLY A 119 -4.05 -5.34 31.41
C GLY A 119 -4.43 -6.78 31.76
N GLU A 120 -5.42 -7.35 31.07
CA GLU A 120 -5.82 -8.76 31.18
C GLU A 120 -4.71 -9.66 30.61
N LEU A 121 -4.08 -9.22 29.53
CA LEU A 121 -2.89 -9.84 28.95
C LEU A 121 -1.67 -8.93 29.14
N LYS A 122 -0.64 -9.44 29.83
CA LYS A 122 0.65 -8.75 29.95
C LYS A 122 1.60 -9.29 28.89
N VAL A 123 2.05 -8.43 27.99
CA VAL A 123 3.03 -8.80 26.96
C VAL A 123 4.42 -8.82 27.58
N LEU A 124 4.94 -10.01 27.85
CA LEU A 124 6.31 -10.20 28.35
C LEU A 124 7.30 -10.41 27.19
N ASP A 125 6.92 -11.25 26.23
CA ASP A 125 7.68 -11.51 25.01
C ASP A 125 6.76 -11.38 23.78
N PRO A 126 7.01 -10.41 22.87
CA PRO A 126 6.24 -10.27 21.64
C PRO A 126 6.18 -11.54 20.80
N ALA A 127 7.21 -12.39 20.83
CA ALA A 127 7.27 -13.64 20.07
C ALA A 127 6.31 -14.70 20.62
N ARG A 128 6.00 -14.68 21.93
CA ARG A 128 5.12 -15.63 22.61
C ARG A 128 3.71 -15.12 22.85
N LEU A 129 3.42 -13.89 22.41
CA LEU A 129 2.15 -13.22 22.67
C LEU A 129 0.91 -14.06 22.34
N LEU A 130 0.90 -14.75 21.19
CA LEU A 130 -0.25 -15.57 20.79
C LEU A 130 -0.42 -16.80 21.70
N ASP A 131 0.69 -17.45 22.06
CA ASP A 131 0.68 -18.62 22.94
C ASP A 131 0.18 -18.23 24.33
N GLU A 132 0.69 -17.13 24.89
CA GLU A 132 0.23 -16.58 26.19
C GLU A 132 -1.25 -16.20 26.15
N ALA A 133 -1.71 -15.57 25.06
CA ALA A 133 -3.12 -15.21 24.89
C ALA A 133 -4.04 -16.44 24.84
N ARG A 134 -3.58 -17.54 24.23
CA ARG A 134 -4.30 -18.82 24.19
C ARG A 134 -4.32 -19.49 25.56
N GLU A 135 -3.18 -19.53 26.25
CA GLU A 135 -3.05 -20.11 27.60
C GLU A 135 -3.93 -19.40 28.64
N GLN A 136 -4.05 -18.07 28.51
CA GLN A 136 -4.93 -17.26 29.37
C GLN A 136 -6.41 -17.28 28.93
N GLY A 137 -6.74 -17.99 27.85
CA GLY A 137 -8.11 -18.12 27.35
C GLY A 137 -8.67 -16.85 26.68
N VAL A 138 -7.81 -15.87 26.38
CA VAL A 138 -8.20 -14.64 25.66
C VAL A 138 -8.59 -14.97 24.22
N ILE A 139 -7.94 -15.95 23.60
CA ILE A 139 -8.26 -16.44 22.26
C ILE A 139 -8.42 -17.97 22.23
N SER A 140 -9.23 -18.47 21.30
CA SER A 140 -9.42 -19.91 21.06
C SER A 140 -8.24 -20.52 20.30
N SER A 141 -8.22 -21.86 20.19
CA SER A 141 -7.22 -22.56 19.37
C SER A 141 -7.33 -22.21 17.88
N ASP A 142 -8.55 -22.02 17.39
CA ASP A 142 -8.79 -21.66 15.99
C ASP A 142 -8.38 -20.21 15.71
N GLU A 143 -8.69 -19.30 16.64
CA GLU A 143 -8.27 -17.90 16.59
C GLU A 143 -6.73 -17.78 16.64
N HIS A 144 -6.06 -18.60 17.44
CA HIS A 144 -4.60 -18.68 17.50
C HIS A 144 -4.00 -19.14 16.17
N ALA A 145 -4.54 -20.21 15.58
CA ALA A 145 -4.08 -20.74 14.29
C ALA A 145 -4.24 -19.69 13.17
N LEU A 146 -5.40 -19.01 13.12
CA LEU A 146 -5.69 -17.95 12.17
C LEU A 146 -4.68 -16.79 12.29
N LEU A 147 -4.44 -16.29 13.50
CA LEU A 147 -3.49 -15.19 13.71
C LEU A 147 -2.05 -15.59 13.39
N THR A 148 -1.67 -16.83 13.69
CA THR A 148 -0.33 -17.35 13.37
C THR A 148 -0.12 -17.38 11.87
N GLU A 149 -1.09 -17.92 11.12
CA GLU A 149 -1.04 -17.95 9.66
C GLU A 149 -1.01 -16.55 9.06
N VAL A 150 -1.90 -15.66 9.51
CA VAL A 150 -1.99 -14.28 9.01
C VAL A 150 -0.70 -13.52 9.27
N ARG A 151 -0.10 -13.64 10.46
CA ARG A 151 1.18 -12.98 10.77
C ARG A 151 2.32 -13.51 9.93
N ALA A 152 2.42 -14.82 9.75
CA ALA A 152 3.44 -15.42 8.90
C ALA A 152 3.31 -14.93 7.45
N GLY A 153 2.11 -14.98 6.87
CA GLY A 153 1.86 -14.49 5.51
C GLY A 153 2.06 -12.98 5.36
N THR A 154 1.71 -12.20 6.40
CA THR A 154 1.90 -10.75 6.38
C THR A 154 3.39 -10.40 6.40
N LEU A 155 4.17 -11.13 7.20
CA LEU A 155 5.63 -10.97 7.25
C LEU A 155 6.25 -11.31 5.89
N GLU A 156 5.83 -12.40 5.25
CA GLU A 156 6.27 -12.78 3.91
C GLU A 156 6.01 -11.67 2.88
N VAL A 157 4.82 -11.05 2.90
CA VAL A 157 4.45 -9.97 1.97
C VAL A 157 5.20 -8.66 2.24
N ILE A 158 5.47 -8.34 3.51
CA ILE A 158 6.15 -7.10 3.91
C ILE A 158 7.67 -7.23 3.78
N SER A 159 8.21 -8.44 3.89
CA SER A 159 9.63 -8.72 3.71
C SER A 159 10.04 -8.35 2.29
N VAL A 160 10.75 -7.24 2.15
CA VAL A 160 11.43 -6.86 0.92
C VAL A 160 12.81 -7.52 0.91
N ASP A 161 13.43 -7.66 -0.27
CA ASP A 161 14.79 -8.20 -0.42
C ASP A 161 15.70 -7.63 0.67
N ASP A 162 16.11 -8.49 1.61
CA ASP A 162 17.03 -8.14 2.67
C ASP A 162 18.42 -8.18 2.03
N PHE A 163 18.92 -7.01 1.64
CA PHE A 163 20.25 -6.91 1.07
C PHE A 163 21.26 -7.05 2.20
N GLU A 164 22.16 -8.02 2.08
CA GLU A 164 23.28 -8.12 2.99
C GLU A 164 24.09 -6.84 2.94
N HIS A 165 24.64 -6.43 4.09
CA HIS A 165 25.41 -5.19 4.18
C HIS A 165 26.54 -5.14 3.14
N GLU A 166 27.10 -6.30 2.81
CA GLU A 166 28.16 -6.46 1.82
C GLU A 166 27.71 -6.16 0.38
N ASP A 167 26.45 -6.41 0.03
CA ASP A 167 25.87 -6.17 -1.30
C ASP A 167 25.63 -4.68 -1.58
N LEU A 168 25.54 -3.87 -0.52
CA LEU A 168 25.26 -2.44 -0.59
C LEU A 168 26.53 -1.56 -0.57
N VAL A 169 27.73 -2.17 -0.47
CA VAL A 169 29.00 -1.43 -0.45
C VAL A 169 29.37 -0.98 -1.87
N ALA A 170 29.26 0.33 -2.13
CA ALA A 170 29.67 0.92 -3.40
C ALA A 170 31.18 0.73 -3.65
N GLY A 171 31.54 0.19 -4.82
CA GLY A 171 32.93 0.13 -5.30
C GLY A 171 33.63 -1.23 -5.21
N ARG A 172 32.95 -2.30 -4.73
CA ARG A 172 33.46 -3.66 -4.92
C ARG A 172 33.10 -4.17 -6.32
N ALA A 173 34.11 -4.51 -7.11
CA ALA A 173 33.90 -5.40 -8.24
C ALA A 173 33.36 -6.72 -7.68
N ARG A 174 32.20 -7.17 -8.19
CA ARG A 174 31.60 -8.46 -7.86
C ARG A 174 32.70 -9.53 -8.02
N GLN A 175 33.26 -10.02 -6.92
CA GLN A 175 34.13 -11.19 -7.01
C GLN A 175 33.18 -12.33 -7.36
N ALA A 176 33.30 -12.84 -8.59
CA ALA A 176 32.48 -13.92 -9.07
C ALA A 176 32.58 -15.08 -8.07
N ASP A 177 31.47 -15.41 -7.42
CA ASP A 177 31.34 -16.66 -6.69
C ASP A 177 31.45 -17.79 -7.73
N PRO A 178 32.44 -18.69 -7.64
CA PRO A 178 32.59 -19.78 -8.60
C PRO A 178 31.40 -20.76 -8.58
N THR A 179 30.45 -20.58 -7.67
CA THR A 179 29.24 -21.40 -7.51
C THR A 179 27.98 -20.82 -8.17
N ASP A 180 28.02 -19.57 -8.67
CA ASP A 180 26.89 -18.94 -9.36
C ASP A 180 26.80 -19.46 -10.81
N GLN A 181 26.19 -20.64 -10.97
CA GLN A 181 25.72 -21.10 -12.27
C GLN A 181 24.51 -20.26 -12.67
N GLY A 182 24.81 -19.16 -13.36
CA GLY A 182 23.85 -18.21 -13.86
C GLY A 182 22.63 -18.89 -14.50
N SER A 183 21.47 -18.59 -13.93
CA SER A 183 20.16 -18.81 -14.53
C SER A 183 20.14 -18.17 -15.93
N GLU A 184 20.24 -19.02 -16.96
CA GLU A 184 20.12 -18.67 -18.37
C GLU A 184 18.72 -18.13 -18.67
N TYR A 185 18.50 -16.83 -18.45
CA TYR A 185 17.36 -16.11 -19.02
C TYR A 185 17.83 -14.87 -19.78
N ARG A 186 18.58 -15.08 -20.87
CA ARG A 186 18.69 -14.12 -21.98
C ARG A 186 18.93 -14.84 -23.31
N SER A 187 17.86 -15.16 -24.03
CA SER A 187 17.73 -14.97 -25.48
C SER A 187 16.41 -15.55 -25.99
N ALA A 188 15.37 -14.71 -26.04
CA ALA A 188 14.32 -14.81 -27.06
C ALA A 188 13.58 -13.45 -27.16
N ALA A 189 13.72 -12.84 -28.34
CA ALA A 189 13.14 -11.58 -28.83
C ALA A 189 13.82 -10.27 -28.39
#